data_AF-A0A7X6A6Q3-F1
#
_entry.id   AF-A0A7X6A6Q3-F1
#
_cell.length_a   1.000
_cell.length_b   1.000
_cell.length_c   1.000
_cell.angle_alpha   90.00
_cell.angle_beta   90.00
_cell.angle_gamma   90.00
#
_symmetry.space_group_name_H-M   'P 1'
#
loop_
_entity.id
_entity.type
_entity.pdbx_description
1 polymer ?
#
loop_
_entity_poly.entity_id
_entity_poly.type
_entity_poly.pdbx_seq_one_letter_code
_entity_poly.pdbx_strand_id
1 'polypeptide(L)' 'MLAAGVVDTIDPQPESVDAVRGRIEKLLAGIPEDRLIVTADAGMRGLAADAAEAKTRALVEAAAAF' A
#
# COMPACT_ATOMS: atom_id res chain seq x y z
N MET A 1 -14.04 -9.80 4.71
CA MET A 1 -13.27 -8.62 4.30
C MET A 1 -11.89 -8.72 4.93
N LEU A 2 -10.84 -8.64 4.13
CA LEU A 2 -9.45 -8.78 4.56
C LEU A 2 -8.73 -7.45 4.30
N ALA A 3 -8.00 -6.94 5.28
CA ALA A 3 -7.09 -5.82 5.10
C ALA A 3 -5.66 -6.34 4.93
N ALA A 4 -5.01 -5.98 3.83
CA ALA A 4 -3.65 -6.38 3.51
C ALA A 4 -2.71 -5.17 3.50
N GLY A 5 -1.61 -5.26 4.22
CA GLY A 5 -0.51 -4.30 4.15
C GLY A 5 0.25 -4.45 2.83
N VAL A 6 0.40 -3.35 2.09
CA VAL A 6 1.13 -3.31 0.82
C VAL A 6 2.15 -2.17 0.76
N VAL A 7 2.32 -1.45 1.88
CA VAL A 7 3.27 -0.35 2.05
C VAL A 7 4.06 -0.61 3.32
N ASP A 8 5.38 -0.66 3.19
CA ASP A 8 6.29 -0.87 4.31
C ASP A 8 6.39 0.41 5.16
N THR A 9 6.18 0.26 6.46
CA THR A 9 6.28 1.34 7.44
C THR A 9 7.60 1.35 8.22
N ILE A 10 8.49 0.39 7.95
CA ILE A 10 9.82 0.28 8.56
C ILE A 10 10.85 1.03 7.71
N ASP A 11 10.90 0.76 6.40
CA ASP A 11 11.78 1.51 5.49
C ASP A 11 11.24 2.94 5.27
N PRO A 12 11.99 4.00 5.63
CA PRO A 12 11.54 5.38 5.43
C PRO A 12 11.50 5.79 3.96
N GLN A 13 12.13 5.07 3.04
CA GLN A 13 12.11 5.39 1.62
C GLN A 13 10.72 5.12 1.01
N PRO A 14 10.09 6.11 0.36
CA PRO A 14 8.81 5.90 -0.31
C PRO A 14 8.94 4.89 -1.46
N GLU A 15 8.02 3.91 -1.51
CA GLU A 15 7.93 3.00 -2.65
C GLU A 15 7.37 3.69 -3.89
N SER A 16 7.76 3.20 -5.07
CA SER A 16 7.12 3.62 -6.31
C SER A 16 5.69 3.08 -6.43
N VAL A 17 4.85 3.80 -7.18
CA VAL A 17 3.48 3.37 -7.50
C VAL A 17 3.46 1.97 -8.12
N ASP A 18 4.38 1.67 -9.04
CA ASP A 18 4.45 0.37 -9.70
C ASP A 18 4.82 -0.77 -8.74
N ALA A 19 5.67 -0.50 -7.75
CA ALA A 19 6.01 -1.49 -6.72
C ALA A 19 4.78 -1.84 -5.86
N VAL A 20 4.00 -0.83 -5.46
CA VAL A 20 2.77 -1.05 -4.69
C VAL A 20 1.71 -1.75 -5.55
N ARG A 21 1.52 -1.32 -6.80
CA ARG A 21 0.58 -1.98 -7.75
C ARG A 21 0.90 -3.47 -7.91
N GLY A 22 2.17 -3.82 -8.11
CA GLY A 22 2.59 -5.22 -8.24
C GLY A 22 2.34 -6.06 -6.98
N ARG A 23 2.24 -5.45 -5.79
CA ARG A 23 1.81 -6.15 -4.56
C ARG A 23 0.31 -6.36 -4.56
N ILE A 24 -0.48 -5.36 -4.97
CA ILE A 24 -1.94 -5.46 -5.09
C ILE A 24 -2.34 -6.55 -6.10
N GLU A 25 -1.70 -6.58 -7.28
CA GLU A 25 -1.94 -7.61 -8.31
C GLU A 25 -1.75 -9.04 -7.78
N LYS A 26 -0.71 -9.26 -6.97
CA LYS A 26 -0.45 -10.56 -6.34
C LYS A 26 -1.53 -10.96 -5.35
N LEU A 27 -2.13 -10.00 -4.63
CA LEU A 27 -3.23 -10.27 -3.71
C LEU A 27 -4.51 -10.60 -4.48
N LEU A 28 -4.82 -9.83 -5.52
CA LEU A 28 -6.00 -10.03 -6.36
C LEU A 28 -5.99 -11.36 -7.12
N ALA A 29 -4.82 -11.97 -7.33
CA ALA A 29 -4.71 -13.32 -7.89
C ALA A 29 -5.36 -14.41 -7.01
N GLY A 30 -5.55 -14.15 -5.71
CA GLY A 30 -6.16 -15.11 -4.77
C GLY A 30 -7.33 -14.56 -3.96
N ILE A 31 -7.54 -13.24 -3.93
CA ILE A 31 -8.56 -12.57 -3.13
C ILE A 31 -9.44 -11.73 -4.06
N PRO A 32 -10.76 -11.96 -4.09
CA PRO A 32 -11.69 -11.11 -4.83
C PRO A 32 -11.59 -9.64 -4.40
N GLU A 33 -11.69 -8.74 -5.37
CA GLU A 33 -11.57 -7.29 -5.16
C GLU A 33 -12.58 -6.76 -4.13
N ASP A 34 -13.82 -7.23 -4.19
CA ASP A 34 -14.91 -6.87 -3.26
C ASP A 34 -14.67 -7.33 -1.80
N ARG A 35 -13.60 -8.09 -1.56
CA ARG A 35 -13.21 -8.61 -0.24
C ARG A 35 -11.86 -8.09 0.24
N LEU A 36 -11.16 -7.28 -0.55
CA LEU A 36 -9.82 -6.79 -0.26
C LEU A 36 -9.85 -5.29 0.09
N ILE A 37 -9.24 -4.94 1.22
CA ILE A 37 -8.84 -3.57 1.55
C ILE A 37 -7.32 -3.53 1.53
N VAL A 38 -6.73 -2.58 0.81
CA VAL A 38 -5.28 -2.35 0.81
C VAL A 38 -4.93 -1.25 1.81
N THR A 39 -3.86 -1.46 2.57
CA THR A 39 -3.45 -0.62 3.69
C THR A 39 -1.92 -0.54 3.78
N ALA A 40 -1.39 0.25 4.70
CA ALA A 40 0.00 0.12 5.13
C ALA A 40 0.17 -1.06 6.10
N ASP A 41 1.39 -1.60 6.20
CA ASP A 41 1.69 -2.77 7.03
C ASP A 41 1.40 -2.54 8.52
N ALA A 42 1.64 -1.32 9.00
CA ALA A 42 1.34 -0.89 10.35
C ALA A 42 1.05 0.63 10.41
N GLY A 43 1.06 1.20 11.60
CA GLY A 43 0.94 2.66 11.78
C GLY A 43 2.21 3.39 11.35
N MET A 44 2.06 4.58 10.74
CA MET A 44 3.18 5.39 10.24
C MET A 44 3.81 6.35 11.28
N ARG A 45 3.57 6.14 12.59
CA ARG A 45 4.06 7.04 13.66
C ARG A 45 5.59 7.20 13.66
N GLY A 46 6.32 6.20 13.16
CA GLY A 46 7.78 6.21 13.08
C GLY A 46 8.36 6.97 11.89
N LEU A 47 7.53 7.40 10.93
CA LEU A 47 7.97 8.06 9.71
C LEU A 47 7.94 9.58 9.86
N ALA A 48 8.80 10.26 9.10
CA ALA A 48 8.64 11.69 8.85
C ALA A 48 7.34 11.94 8.06
N ALA A 49 6.74 13.12 8.26
CA ALA A 49 5.43 13.42 7.69
C ALA A 49 5.42 13.40 6.15
N ASP A 50 6.49 13.88 5.52
CA ASP A 50 6.71 13.86 4.07
C ASP A 50 6.83 12.42 3.53
N ALA A 51 7.56 11.55 4.22
CA ALA A 51 7.66 10.15 3.88
C ALA A 51 6.31 9.43 4.00
N ALA A 52 5.55 9.70 5.07
CA ALA A 52 4.22 9.15 5.26
C ALA A 52 3.23 9.62 4.18
N GLU A 53 3.29 10.90 3.80
CA GLU A 53 2.47 11.44 2.71
C GLU A 53 2.83 10.79 1.36
N ALA A 54 4.12 10.71 1.03
CA ALA A 54 4.59 10.12 -0.22
C ALA A 54 4.19 8.64 -0.35
N LYS A 55 4.34 7.86 0.73
CA LYS A 55 3.91 6.45 0.80
C LYS A 55 2.39 6.30 0.66
N THR A 56 1.63 7.17 1.32
CA THR A 56 0.15 7.16 1.21
C THR A 56 -0.31 7.52 -0.19
N ARG A 57 0.35 8.49 -0.82
CA ARG A 57 0.11 8.87 -2.22
C ARG A 57 0.37 7.68 -3.16
N ALA A 58 1.50 6.99 -2.99
CA ALA A 58 1.82 5.80 -3.77
C ALA A 58 0.76 4.70 -3.62
N LEU A 59 0.27 4.47 -2.39
CA LEU A 59 -0.83 3.54 -2.13
C LEU A 59 -2.11 3.89 -2.88
N VAL A 60 -2.56 5.14 -2.77
CA VAL A 60 -3.80 5.61 -3.39
C VAL A 60 -3.70 5.56 -4.91
N GLU A 61 -2.59 6.04 -5.48
CA GLU A 61 -2.37 6.03 -6.94
C GLU A 61 -2.26 4.60 -7.49
N ALA A 62 -1.64 3.68 -6.75
CA ALA A 62 -1.58 2.29 -7.14
C ALA A 62 -2.95 1.61 -7.08
N ALA A 63 -3.73 1.88 -6.03
CA ALA A 63 -5.06 1.31 -5.83
C ALA A 63 -6.09 1.82 -6.86
N ALA A 64 -5.98 3.07 -7.31
CA ALA A 64 -6.89 3.66 -8.30
C ALA A 64 -6.83 3.01 -9.71
N ALA A 65 -5.91 2.06 -9.92
CA ALA A 65 -5.80 1.28 -11.15
C ALA A 65 -6.70 0.03 -11.19
N PHE A 66 -7.44 -0.25 -10.11
CA PHE A 66 -8.38 -1.36 -9.95
C PHE A 66 -9.78 -0.77 -9.69
#